data_AF-A0A2N5IC19-F1
#
_entry.id   AF-A0A2N5IC19-F1
#
_cell.length_a   1.000
_cell.length_b   1.000
_cell.length_c   1.000
_cell.angle_alpha   90.00
_cell.angle_beta   90.00
_cell.angle_gamma   90.00
#
_symmetry.space_group_name_H-M   'P 1'
#
loop_
_entity.id
_entity.type
_entity.pdbx_description
1 polymer ?
#
loop_
_entity_poly.entity_id
_entity_poly.type
_entity_poly.pdbx_seq_one_letter_code
_entity_poly.pdbx_strand_id
1 'polypeptide(L)'
;MEYDLKIRQSYHGTGGKEGYKFKLYNNNGKKLGELKDVPSKCNVGNTVVINGELYIISHIYDSPNPRHERSEVMFYELKKYQYKPDFELGDVI
;
A
#
# COMPACT_ATOMS: atom_id res chain seq x y z
N MET A 1 0.83 -2.47 -16.44
CA MET A 1 1.41 -1.78 -15.27
C MET A 1 1.20 -2.66 -14.06
N GLU A 2 2.20 -2.80 -13.19
CA GLU A 2 2.23 -3.85 -12.17
C GLU A 2 1.50 -3.49 -10.86
N TYR A 3 1.19 -2.19 -10.64
CA TYR A 3 0.44 -1.67 -9.49
C TYR A 3 -0.34 -0.40 -9.87
N ASP A 4 -1.35 -0.05 -9.07
CA ASP A 4 -2.18 1.16 -9.24
C ASP A 4 -1.70 2.30 -8.34
N LEU A 5 -1.40 1.97 -7.08
CA LEU A 5 -0.89 2.90 -6.08
C LEU A 5 0.37 2.37 -5.42
N LYS A 6 1.16 3.28 -4.87
CA LYS A 6 2.37 2.97 -4.11
C LYS A 6 2.40 3.79 -2.83
N ILE A 7 2.57 3.11 -1.70
CA ILE A 7 2.86 3.77 -0.43
C ILE A 7 4.36 3.70 -0.19
N ARG A 8 4.97 4.83 0.14
CA ARG A 8 6.31 4.91 0.72
C ARG A 8 6.19 5.18 2.21
N GLN A 9 6.65 4.24 3.01
CA GLN A 9 6.90 4.42 4.43
C GLN A 9 8.34 4.92 4.61
N SER A 10 8.55 5.92 5.47
CA SER A 10 9.89 6.29 5.92
C SER A 10 9.91 6.63 7.41
N TYR A 11 10.88 6.06 8.12
CA TYR A 11 11.16 6.38 9.52
C TYR A 11 11.87 7.73 9.66
N HIS A 12 11.51 8.49 10.69
CA HIS A 12 12.01 9.83 10.98
C HIS A 12 12.40 10.05 12.46
N GLY A 13 12.70 8.97 13.20
CA GLY A 13 13.59 9.06 14.37
C GLY A 13 13.01 9.45 15.73
N THR A 14 11.69 9.52 15.93
CA THR A 14 11.12 9.87 17.25
C THR A 14 10.87 8.69 18.21
N GLY A 15 11.15 7.46 17.78
CA GLY A 15 10.86 6.24 18.56
C GLY A 15 9.37 5.88 18.52
N GLY A 16 9.06 4.61 18.23
CA GLY A 16 7.68 4.13 18.12
C GLY A 16 7.00 4.42 16.78
N LYS A 17 5.70 4.10 16.69
CA LYS A 17 4.91 4.21 15.43
C LYS A 17 4.82 5.63 14.87
N GLU A 18 4.84 6.64 15.73
CA GLU A 18 4.73 8.05 15.33
C GLU A 18 5.95 8.56 14.55
N GLY A 19 7.05 7.80 14.55
CA GLY A 19 8.23 8.10 13.74
C GLY A 19 8.04 7.81 12.25
N TYR A 20 6.97 7.13 11.83
CA TYR A 20 6.77 6.79 10.43
C TYR A 20 5.91 7.82 9.70
N LYS A 21 6.35 8.17 8.49
CA LYS A 21 5.57 8.96 7.53
C LYS A 21 5.21 8.11 6.33
N PHE A 22 3.96 8.24 5.87
CA PHE A 22 3.42 7.46 4.77
C PHE A 22 3.02 8.40 3.63
N LYS A 23 3.70 8.29 2.49
CA LYS A 23 3.41 9.08 1.30
C LYS A 23 2.76 8.21 0.24
N LEU A 24 1.69 8.69 -0.37
CA LEU A 24 0.94 7.99 -1.39
C LEU A 24 1.29 8.53 -2.78
N TYR A 25 1.53 7.61 -3.72
CA TYR A 25 1.86 7.89 -5.12
C TYR A 25 0.97 7.07 -6.05
N ASN A 26 0.71 7.58 -7.25
CA ASN A 26 0.15 6.77 -8.33
C ASN A 26 1.25 5.98 -9.06
N ASN A 27 0.84 5.12 -9.99
CA ASN A 27 1.73 4.33 -10.85
C ASN A 27 2.69 5.15 -11.75
N ASN A 28 2.39 6.43 -11.99
CA ASN A 28 3.25 7.36 -12.72
C ASN A 28 4.26 8.09 -11.80
N GLY A 29 4.32 7.74 -10.52
CA GLY A 29 5.20 8.37 -9.54
C GLY A 29 4.74 9.76 -9.06
N LYS A 30 3.55 10.23 -9.46
CA LYS A 30 2.97 11.48 -8.95
C LYS A 30 2.49 11.28 -7.51
N LYS A 31 2.94 12.14 -6.59
CA LYS A 31 2.45 12.18 -5.20
C LYS A 31 0.96 12.57 -5.21
N LEU A 32 0.13 11.76 -4.59
CA LEU A 32 -1.30 12.00 -4.40
C LEU A 32 -1.61 12.59 -3.02
N GLY A 33 -0.79 12.28 -2.01
CA GLY A 33 -1.01 12.78 -0.65
C GLY A 33 -0.12 12.11 0.39
N GLU A 34 -0.51 12.25 1.65
CA GLU A 34 0.09 11.60 2.81
C GLU A 34 -0.99 10.85 3.59
N LEU A 35 -0.66 9.65 4.06
CA LEU A 35 -1.53 8.85 4.91
C LEU A 35 -1.13 9.09 6.36
N LYS A 36 -2.12 9.16 7.25
CA LYS A 36 -1.88 9.30 8.68
C LYS A 36 -1.18 8.07 9.26
N ASP A 37 -1.62 6.89 8.84
CA ASP A 37 -1.06 5.61 9.25
C ASP A 37 -1.31 4.55 8.16
N VAL A 38 -0.53 3.48 8.21
CA VAL A 38 -0.75 2.24 7.48
C VAL A 38 -0.71 1.12 8.51
N PRO A 39 -1.60 0.11 8.45
CA PRO A 39 -1.62 -0.93 9.46
C PRO A 39 -0.22 -1.55 9.65
N SER A 40 0.29 -1.52 10.88
CA SER A 40 1.67 -1.87 11.21
C SER A 40 2.02 -3.36 11.05
N LYS A 41 1.04 -4.18 10.64
CA LYS A 41 1.18 -5.61 10.36
C LYS A 41 0.60 -5.94 8.97
N CYS A 42 0.86 -5.05 8.01
CA CYS A 42 0.49 -5.28 6.62
C CYS A 42 1.47 -6.28 5.98
N ASN A 43 0.94 -7.39 5.49
CA ASN A 43 1.59 -8.36 4.63
C ASN A 43 0.98 -8.31 3.22
N VAL A 44 1.67 -8.95 2.26
CA VAL A 44 1.12 -9.20 0.92
C VAL A 44 -0.23 -9.93 1.05
N GLY A 45 -1.21 -9.51 0.27
CA GLY A 45 -2.59 -10.02 0.31
C GLY A 45 -3.51 -9.31 1.30
N ASN A 46 -2.98 -8.50 2.23
CA ASN A 46 -3.84 -7.67 3.07
C ASN A 46 -4.48 -6.53 2.28
N THR A 47 -5.65 -6.10 2.75
CA THR A 47 -6.40 -5.00 2.16
C THR A 47 -6.18 -3.69 2.89
N VAL A 48 -6.24 -2.60 2.14
CA VAL A 48 -6.17 -1.22 2.65
C VAL A 48 -7.22 -0.38 1.96
N VAL A 49 -7.90 0.46 2.72
CA VAL A 49 -8.89 1.42 2.20
C VAL A 49 -8.23 2.78 2.06
N ILE A 50 -8.27 3.35 0.86
CA ILE A 50 -7.70 4.67 0.56
C ILE A 50 -8.78 5.48 -0.14
N ASN A 51 -9.18 6.61 0.46
CA ASN A 51 -10.24 7.48 -0.06
C ASN A 51 -11.54 6.72 -0.41
N GLY A 52 -11.92 5.75 0.41
CA GLY A 52 -13.14 4.94 0.21
C GLY A 52 -12.99 3.77 -0.77
N GLU A 53 -11.84 3.63 -1.43
CA GLU A 53 -11.57 2.59 -2.40
C GLU A 53 -10.73 1.47 -1.77
N LEU A 54 -11.07 0.21 -2.07
CA LEU A 54 -10.39 -0.96 -1.53
C LEU A 54 -9.21 -1.35 -2.43
N TYR A 55 -8.04 -1.55 -1.82
CA TYR A 55 -6.83 -2.01 -2.48
C TYR A 55 -6.27 -3.26 -1.79
N ILE A 56 -5.61 -4.12 -2.55
CA ILE A 56 -4.82 -5.26 -2.04
C ILE A 56 -3.33 -4.92 -2.16
N ILE A 57 -2.56 -5.21 -1.12
CA ILE A 57 -1.10 -5.14 -1.15
C ILE A 57 -0.56 -6.29 -2.00
N SER A 58 0.02 -5.98 -3.16
CA SER A 58 0.60 -6.99 -4.05
C SER A 58 2.08 -7.26 -3.76
N HIS A 59 2.84 -6.24 -3.35
CA HIS A 59 4.26 -6.39 -3.03
C HIS A 59 4.68 -5.48 -1.88
N ILE A 60 5.67 -5.93 -1.11
CA ILE A 60 6.34 -5.18 -0.05
C ILE A 60 7.84 -5.36 -0.22
N TYR A 61 8.60 -4.27 -0.25
CA TYR A 61 10.06 -4.31 -0.39
C TYR A 61 10.76 -3.12 0.26
N ASP A 62 11.99 -3.35 0.71
CA ASP A 62 12.90 -2.29 1.16
C ASP A 62 13.28 -1.35 0.02
N SER A 63 13.63 -0.12 0.37
CA SER A 63 14.17 0.83 -0.58
C SER A 63 15.41 0.27 -1.30
N PRO A 64 15.49 0.39 -2.64
CA PRO A 64 16.66 -0.03 -3.40
C PRO A 64 17.86 0.93 -3.21
N ASN A 65 17.64 2.12 -2.62
CA ASN A 65 18.72 3.05 -2.31
C ASN A 65 19.61 2.49 -1.18
N PRO A 66 20.90 2.20 -1.44
CA PRO A 66 21.80 1.62 -0.45
C PRO A 66 22.13 2.57 0.72
N ARG A 67 21.79 3.86 0.61
CA ARG A 67 21.96 4.84 1.69
C ARG A 67 20.85 4.81 2.73
N HIS A 68 19.72 4.18 2.43
CA HIS A 68 18.65 4.02 3.42
C HIS A 68 18.96 2.78 4.27
N GLU A 69 18.80 2.87 5.59
CA GLU A 69 18.91 1.68 6.41
C GLU A 69 17.75 0.72 6.07
N ARG A 70 18.03 -0.59 6.21
CA ARG A 70 17.00 -1.62 5.99
C ARG A 70 15.85 -1.39 6.96
N SER A 71 14.63 -1.56 6.47
CA SER A 71 13.38 -1.37 7.21
C SER A 71 13.06 0.07 7.63
N GLU A 72 13.93 1.06 7.38
CA GLU A 72 13.59 2.46 7.56
C GLU A 72 12.71 2.98 6.44
N VAL A 73 12.98 2.58 5.20
CA VAL A 73 12.22 2.99 4.02
C VAL A 73 11.67 1.77 3.30
N MET A 74 10.36 1.62 3.35
CA MET A 74 9.62 0.50 2.78
C MET A 74 8.65 0.98 1.71
N PHE A 75 8.43 0.15 0.70
CA PHE A 75 7.45 0.38 -0.35
C PHE A 75 6.38 -0.70 -0.31
N TYR A 76 5.12 -0.27 -0.45
CA TYR A 76 3.96 -1.13 -0.58
C TYR A 76 3.31 -0.83 -1.92
N GLU A 77 3.25 -1.82 -2.78
CA GLU A 77 2.53 -1.72 -4.05
C GLU A 77 1.11 -2.26 -3.89
N LEU A 78 0.16 -1.51 -4.42
CA LEU A 78 -1.26 -1.71 -4.22
C LEU A 78 -1.95 -1.90 -5.56
N LYS A 79 -2.80 -2.91 -5.66
CA LYS A 79 -3.74 -3.10 -6.78
C LYS A 79 -5.15 -2.80 -6.31
N LYS A 80 -5.90 -2.05 -7.11
CA LYS A 80 -7.31 -1.77 -6.84
C LYS A 80 -8.06 -3.10 -6.82
N TYR A 81 -8.76 -3.35 -5.72
CA TYR A 81 -9.59 -4.53 -5.63
C TYR A 81 -10.78 -4.37 -6.58
N GLN A 82 -10.91 -5.30 -7.51
CA GLN A 82 -12.10 -5.44 -8.34
C GLN A 82 -12.81 -6.70 -7.89
N TYR A 83 -14.00 -6.55 -7.32
CA TYR A 83 -14.87 -7.68 -7.06
C TYR A 83 -15.24 -8.30 -8.41
N LYS A 84 -14.72 -9.51 -8.65
CA LYS A 84 -15.14 -10.35 -9.76
C LYS A 84 -15.85 -11.54 -9.14
N PRO A 85 -17.19 -11.55 -9.10
CA PRO A 85 -17.90 -12.75 -8.70
C PRO A 85 -17.53 -13.87 -9.67
N ASP A 86 -17.10 -14.99 -9.10
CA ASP A 86 -16.74 -16.24 -9.78
C ASP A 86 -17.92 -17.20 -9.88
N PHE A 87 -19.12 -16.71 -9.59
CA PHE A 87 -20.37 -17.42 -9.75
C PHE A 87 -21.35 -16.57 -10.55
N GLU A 88 -22.04 -17.20 -11.50
CA GLU A 88 -23.29 -16.67 -12.01
C GLU A 88 -24.38 -17.06 -11.00
N LEU A 89 -25.18 -16.08 -10.56
CA LEU A 89 -26.45 -16.39 -9.91
C LEU A 89 -27.32 -17.05 -10.97
N GLY A 90 -27.30 -18.39 -11.01
CA GLY A 90 -28.16 -19.17 -11.88
C GLY A 90 -29.63 -18.79 -11.66
N ASP A 91 -30.41 -18.86 -12.73
CA ASP A 91 -31.79 -18.38 -12.79
C ASP A 91 -32.58 -18.73 -11.53
N VAL A 92 -33.12 -17.69 -10.89
CA VAL A 92 -34.04 -17.81 -9.76
C VAL A 92 -35.29 -18.52 -10.27
N ILE A 93 -35.52 -19.75 -9.80
CA ILE A 93 -36.71 -20.56 -10.08
C ILE A 93 -37.95 -19.87 -9.50
#